data_AF-A0A924IX39-F1
#
_entry.id   AF-A0A924IX39-F1
#
_cell.length_a   1.000
_cell.length_b   1.000
_cell.length_c   1.000
_cell.angle_alpha   90.00
_cell.angle_beta   90.00
_cell.angle_gamma   90.00
#
_symmetry.space_group_name_H-M   'P 1'
#
loop_
_entity.id
_entity.type
_entity.pdbx_description
1 polymer ?
#
loop_
_entity_poly.entity_id
_entity_poly.type
_entity_poly.pdbx_seq_one_letter_code
_entity_poly.pdbx_strand_id
1 'polypeptide(L)'
;MAQLVKTAFKEVKFVDCKILGLRFDDCNGFGMSSGIDNCTLNHSSFYQVKLKKNIFKNTQLHEVDFTLCDITGSVFEHCDFTGATFDNTVIEKVDFRTSINYSCYYSATGIKYAFAIALLPKSLLIYRVIGLS
;
A
#
# COMPACT_ATOMS: atom_id res chain seq x y z
N MET A 1 17.56 -16.18 4.53
CA MET A 1 16.46 -15.31 4.06
C MET A 1 15.68 -16.09 3.02
N ALA A 2 14.34 -16.12 3.12
CA ALA A 2 13.53 -16.83 2.13
C ALA A 2 13.57 -16.06 0.79
N GLN A 3 13.63 -16.79 -0.33
CA GLN A 3 13.59 -16.23 -1.68
C GLN A 3 12.32 -16.71 -2.38
N LEU A 4 11.63 -15.80 -3.08
CA LEU A 4 10.37 -16.09 -3.77
C LEU A 4 10.52 -16.18 -5.30
N VAL A 5 11.75 -16.37 -5.79
CA VAL A 5 12.10 -16.38 -7.21
C VAL A 5 11.17 -17.29 -8.01
N LYS A 6 10.45 -16.72 -8.98
CA LYS A 6 9.50 -17.43 -9.88
C LYS A 6 8.34 -18.12 -9.15
N THR A 7 8.02 -17.71 -7.92
CA THR A 7 6.87 -18.23 -7.17
C THR A 7 5.59 -17.53 -7.60
N ALA A 8 4.50 -18.28 -7.74
CA ALA A 8 3.18 -17.73 -8.03
C ALA A 8 2.26 -17.89 -6.83
N PHE A 9 1.76 -16.78 -6.30
CA PHE A 9 0.77 -16.75 -5.22
C PHE A 9 -0.62 -16.53 -5.80
N LYS A 10 -1.31 -17.61 -6.17
CA LYS A 10 -2.68 -17.55 -6.68
C LYS A 10 -3.66 -17.82 -5.53
N GLU A 11 -4.53 -16.87 -5.25
CA GLU A 11 -5.59 -16.99 -4.22
C GLU A 11 -5.06 -17.30 -2.80
N VAL A 12 -3.84 -16.87 -2.49
CA VAL A 12 -3.20 -17.14 -1.19
C VAL A 12 -3.67 -16.13 -0.15
N LYS A 13 -3.99 -16.58 1.06
CA LYS A 13 -4.21 -15.69 2.20
C LYS A 13 -3.07 -15.81 3.20
N PHE A 14 -2.56 -14.67 3.63
CA PHE A 14 -1.66 -14.57 4.77
C PHE A 14 -2.49 -14.12 5.97
N VAL A 15 -2.51 -14.93 7.03
CA VAL A 15 -3.26 -14.67 8.26
C VAL A 15 -2.32 -14.90 9.44
N ASP A 16 -2.28 -13.97 10.39
CA ASP A 16 -1.44 -14.04 11.59
C ASP A 16 0.06 -14.26 11.28
N CYS A 17 0.52 -13.74 10.13
CA CYS A 17 1.88 -13.95 9.64
C CYS A 17 2.81 -12.79 10.01
N LYS A 18 4.05 -13.14 10.38
CA LYS A 18 5.16 -12.18 10.50
C LYS A 18 6.13 -12.36 9.33
N ILE A 19 6.07 -11.44 8.38
CA ILE A 19 6.83 -11.44 7.13
C ILE A 19 7.75 -10.21 7.18
N LEU A 20 9.04 -10.42 7.39
CA LEU A 20 10.00 -9.33 7.51
C LEU A 20 10.98 -9.34 6.34
N GLY A 21 11.11 -8.19 5.66
CA GLY A 21 12.12 -8.00 4.61
C GLY A 21 11.92 -8.87 3.36
N LEU A 22 10.72 -9.40 3.14
CA LEU A 22 10.47 -10.30 2.01
C LEU A 22 10.25 -9.49 0.73
N ARG A 23 10.86 -9.95 -0.36
CA ARG A 23 10.75 -9.33 -1.68
C ARG A 23 9.68 -10.03 -2.50
N PHE A 24 8.56 -9.37 -2.71
CA PHE A 24 7.44 -9.84 -3.53
C PHE A 24 7.61 -9.45 -5.01
N ASP A 25 8.54 -8.55 -5.31
CA ASP A 25 8.91 -8.12 -6.66
C ASP A 25 9.57 -9.24 -7.50
N ASP A 26 10.15 -10.26 -6.85
CA ASP A 26 10.67 -11.47 -7.52
C ASP A 26 9.60 -12.52 -7.85
N CYS A 27 8.34 -12.28 -7.44
CA CYS A 27 7.24 -13.20 -7.69
C CYS A 27 6.68 -13.05 -9.10
N ASN A 28 6.08 -14.12 -9.61
CA ASN A 28 5.35 -14.04 -10.88
C ASN A 28 4.11 -13.15 -10.69
N GLY A 29 4.20 -11.89 -11.14
CA GLY A 29 3.22 -10.81 -10.87
C GLY A 29 1.82 -11.00 -11.49
N PHE A 30 1.50 -12.19 -11.98
CA PHE A 30 0.18 -12.52 -12.51
C PHE A 30 -0.64 -13.25 -11.44
N GLY A 31 -1.58 -12.53 -10.82
CA GLY A 31 -2.62 -13.13 -9.97
C GLY A 31 -2.31 -13.18 -8.48
N MET A 32 -1.48 -12.28 -7.95
CA MET A 32 -1.43 -12.05 -6.51
C MET A 32 -2.71 -11.35 -6.06
N SER A 33 -3.78 -12.13 -5.96
CA SER A 33 -5.01 -11.80 -5.24
C SER A 33 -4.84 -12.36 -3.84
N SER A 34 -4.06 -11.69 -3.03
CA SER A 34 -3.80 -12.07 -1.66
C SER A 34 -4.67 -11.29 -0.69
N GLY A 35 -5.38 -12.01 0.17
CA GLY A 35 -5.89 -11.43 1.40
C GLY A 35 -4.76 -11.42 2.42
N ILE A 36 -4.42 -10.25 2.95
CA ILE A 36 -3.45 -10.13 4.04
C ILE A 36 -4.21 -9.62 5.25
N ASP A 37 -4.29 -10.44 6.30
CA ASP A 37 -5.09 -10.15 7.49
C ASP A 37 -4.27 -10.38 8.76
N ASN A 38 -4.28 -9.40 9.65
CA ASN A 38 -3.59 -9.44 10.93
C ASN A 38 -2.10 -9.81 10.81
N CYS A 39 -1.41 -9.21 9.84
CA CYS A 39 -0.01 -9.53 9.54
C CYS A 39 0.95 -8.39 9.90
N THR A 40 2.23 -8.72 10.01
CA THR A 40 3.33 -7.74 10.04
C THR A 40 4.19 -7.94 8.81
N LEU A 41 4.33 -6.91 7.97
CA LEU A 41 5.04 -6.97 6.69
C LEU A 41 6.29 -6.06 6.65
N ASN A 42 6.79 -5.60 7.80
CA ASN A 42 7.81 -4.56 7.86
C ASN A 42 9.04 -4.82 6.97
N HIS A 43 9.55 -3.74 6.37
CA HIS A 43 10.70 -3.72 5.47
C HIS A 43 10.56 -4.60 4.21
N SER A 44 9.37 -5.15 3.94
CA SER A 44 9.12 -5.92 2.72
C SER A 44 9.04 -5.00 1.50
N SER A 45 9.24 -5.55 0.30
CA SER A 45 9.12 -4.80 -0.95
C SER A 45 8.09 -5.44 -1.87
N PHE A 46 7.24 -4.59 -2.43
CA PHE A 46 6.31 -4.88 -3.51
C PHE A 46 6.72 -4.16 -4.81
N TYR A 47 7.97 -3.71 -4.93
CA TYR A 47 8.46 -2.93 -6.08
C TYR A 47 7.92 -3.44 -7.44
N GLN A 48 7.27 -2.56 -8.21
CA GLN A 48 6.67 -2.88 -9.53
C GLN A 48 5.57 -3.96 -9.55
N VAL A 49 5.04 -4.38 -8.40
CA VAL A 49 4.00 -5.42 -8.34
C VAL A 49 2.61 -4.85 -8.66
N LYS A 50 1.81 -5.63 -9.39
CA LYS A 50 0.39 -5.33 -9.65
C LYS A 50 -0.48 -5.95 -8.55
N LEU A 51 -0.98 -5.12 -7.66
CA LEU A 51 -1.78 -5.47 -6.48
C LEU A 51 -3.26 -5.08 -6.64
N LYS A 52 -3.79 -4.97 -7.86
CA LYS A 52 -5.17 -4.51 -8.10
C LYS A 52 -6.20 -5.27 -7.27
N LYS A 53 -7.12 -4.52 -6.64
CA LYS A 53 -8.24 -5.06 -5.85
C LYS A 53 -7.82 -6.00 -4.70
N ASN A 54 -6.59 -5.87 -4.20
CA ASN A 54 -6.17 -6.63 -3.02
C ASN A 54 -6.75 -6.03 -1.74
N ILE A 55 -6.79 -6.84 -0.70
CA ILE A 55 -7.32 -6.43 0.60
C ILE A 55 -6.25 -6.71 1.67
N PHE A 56 -5.87 -5.65 2.37
CA PHE A 56 -5.02 -5.67 3.55
C PHE A 56 -5.85 -5.23 4.75
N LYS A 57 -5.85 -6.02 5.82
CA LYS A 57 -6.61 -5.75 7.04
C LYS A 57 -5.73 -5.88 8.26
N ASN A 58 -5.87 -4.95 9.21
CA ASN A 58 -5.21 -5.01 10.52
C ASN A 58 -3.70 -5.27 10.41
N THR A 59 -3.04 -4.68 9.41
CA THR A 59 -1.69 -5.07 9.00
C THR A 59 -0.70 -3.93 9.19
N GLN A 60 0.46 -4.26 9.78
CA GLN A 60 1.57 -3.34 9.92
C GLN A 60 2.44 -3.36 8.66
N LEU A 61 2.59 -2.20 8.02
CA LEU A 61 3.29 -2.00 6.74
C LEU A 61 4.43 -1.01 6.91
N HIS A 62 5.18 -1.10 8.01
CA HIS A 62 6.25 -0.14 8.27
C HIS A 62 7.41 -0.31 7.33
N GLU A 63 7.91 0.80 6.79
CA GLU A 63 9.06 0.82 5.86
C GLU A 63 8.88 -0.13 4.66
N VAL A 64 7.62 -0.37 4.25
CA VAL A 64 7.32 -1.19 3.08
C VAL A 64 7.46 -0.36 1.81
N ASP A 65 8.12 -0.93 0.81
CA ASP A 65 8.31 -0.29 -0.49
C ASP A 65 7.20 -0.69 -1.48
N PHE A 66 6.32 0.25 -1.82
CA PHE A 66 5.31 0.13 -2.86
C PHE A 66 5.70 0.85 -4.16
N THR A 67 6.96 1.28 -4.34
CA THR A 67 7.40 2.05 -5.50
C THR A 67 7.03 1.36 -6.82
N LEU A 68 6.50 2.14 -7.77
CA LEU A 68 6.03 1.68 -9.09
C LEU A 68 4.94 0.59 -9.04
N CYS A 69 4.26 0.38 -7.90
CA CYS A 69 3.14 -0.55 -7.81
C CYS A 69 1.91 -0.06 -8.57
N ASP A 70 1.02 -1.01 -8.87
CA ASP A 70 -0.37 -0.70 -9.22
C ASP A 70 -1.31 -1.30 -8.18
N ILE A 71 -1.79 -0.46 -7.26
CA ILE A 71 -2.71 -0.85 -6.19
C ILE A 71 -4.16 -0.49 -6.52
N THR A 72 -4.51 -0.25 -7.80
CA THR A 72 -5.84 0.22 -8.22
C THR A 72 -6.98 -0.60 -7.60
N GLY A 73 -7.93 0.08 -6.95
CA GLY A 73 -9.11 -0.54 -6.33
C GLY A 73 -8.84 -1.39 -5.09
N SER A 74 -7.63 -1.35 -4.53
CA SER A 74 -7.29 -2.07 -3.30
C SER A 74 -7.90 -1.42 -2.05
N VAL A 75 -8.03 -2.21 -0.99
CA VAL A 75 -8.56 -1.77 0.30
C VAL A 75 -7.50 -2.02 1.37
N PHE A 76 -7.18 -0.98 2.13
CA PHE A 76 -6.30 -1.04 3.30
C PHE A 76 -7.09 -0.62 4.53
N GLU A 77 -7.54 -1.63 5.28
CA GLU A 77 -8.37 -1.48 6.46
C GLU A 77 -7.50 -1.58 7.72
N HIS A 78 -7.50 -0.56 8.57
CA HIS A 78 -6.74 -0.56 9.84
C HIS A 78 -5.24 -0.88 9.68
N CYS A 79 -4.61 -0.35 8.63
CA CYS A 79 -3.19 -0.55 8.37
C CYS A 79 -2.35 0.66 8.82
N ASP A 80 -1.11 0.41 9.20
CA ASP A 80 -0.13 1.45 9.56
C ASP A 80 1.02 1.43 8.56
N PHE A 81 1.20 2.56 7.87
CA PHE A 81 2.18 2.74 6.80
C PHE A 81 3.41 3.55 7.23
N THR A 82 3.73 3.61 8.53
CA THR A 82 4.88 4.38 9.02
C THR A 82 6.15 4.10 8.20
N GLY A 83 6.66 5.11 7.49
CA GLY A 83 7.86 5.00 6.67
C GLY A 83 7.69 4.26 5.33
N ALA A 84 6.48 3.85 4.94
CA ALA A 84 6.23 3.20 3.66
C ALA A 84 6.40 4.17 2.48
N THR A 85 6.90 3.67 1.34
CA THR A 85 7.17 4.47 0.13
C THR A 85 6.15 4.15 -0.96
N PHE A 86 5.63 5.19 -1.63
CA PHE A 86 4.62 5.08 -2.68
C PHE A 86 5.04 5.77 -4.00
N ASP A 87 6.33 5.94 -4.24
CA ASP A 87 6.83 6.69 -5.39
C ASP A 87 6.35 6.08 -6.71
N ASN A 88 5.75 6.92 -7.57
CA ASN A 88 5.17 6.50 -8.85
C ASN A 88 4.16 5.34 -8.76
N THR A 89 3.48 5.18 -7.61
CA THR A 89 2.46 4.15 -7.42
C THR A 89 1.11 4.59 -8.02
N VAL A 90 0.42 3.68 -8.72
CA VAL A 90 -0.95 3.92 -9.19
C VAL A 90 -1.93 3.68 -8.04
N ILE A 91 -2.56 4.76 -7.58
CA ILE A 91 -3.46 4.76 -6.41
C ILE A 91 -4.93 5.04 -6.77
N GLU A 92 -5.35 4.71 -7.99
CA GLU A 92 -6.73 4.95 -8.44
C GLU A 92 -7.74 4.11 -7.65
N LYS A 93 -8.79 4.74 -7.13
CA LYS A 93 -9.91 4.08 -6.41
C LYS A 93 -9.47 3.25 -5.18
N VAL A 94 -8.34 3.60 -4.55
CA VAL A 94 -7.86 2.92 -3.34
C VAL A 94 -8.61 3.42 -2.11
N ASP A 95 -8.94 2.51 -1.19
CA ASP A 95 -9.52 2.87 0.11
C ASP A 95 -8.47 2.79 1.23
N PHE A 96 -8.09 3.96 1.76
CA PHE A 96 -7.20 4.11 2.92
C PHE A 96 -7.93 4.67 4.16
N ARG A 97 -9.27 4.77 4.16
CA ARG A 97 -10.03 5.59 5.13
C ARG A 97 -9.82 5.24 6.60
N THR A 98 -9.47 3.99 6.92
CA THR A 98 -9.24 3.52 8.29
C THR A 98 -7.78 3.26 8.61
N SER A 99 -6.88 3.57 7.67
CA SER A 99 -5.43 3.40 7.81
C SER A 99 -4.74 4.72 8.17
N ILE A 100 -3.49 4.62 8.63
CA ILE A 100 -2.71 5.77 9.15
C ILE A 100 -1.29 5.80 8.58
N ASN A 101 -0.61 6.93 8.75
CA ASN A 101 0.82 7.13 8.46
C ASN A 101 1.26 6.87 7.02
N TYR A 102 0.34 6.94 6.04
CA TYR A 102 0.71 6.89 4.63
C TYR A 102 0.97 8.30 4.08
N SER A 103 1.95 8.42 3.19
CA SER A 103 2.25 9.62 2.43
C SER A 103 2.29 9.28 0.94
N CYS A 104 1.21 9.58 0.23
CA CYS A 104 1.13 9.36 -1.21
C CYS A 104 0.84 10.67 -1.96
N TYR A 105 1.45 10.82 -3.12
CA TYR A 105 1.27 11.98 -3.98
C TYR A 105 0.38 11.60 -5.17
N TYR A 106 -0.75 12.30 -5.34
CA TYR A 106 -1.62 12.11 -6.50
C TYR A 106 -1.26 13.17 -7.56
N SER A 107 -0.73 12.76 -8.70
CA SER A 107 -0.50 13.63 -9.85
C SER A 107 -1.64 13.47 -10.86
N ALA A 108 -2.76 14.16 -10.63
CA ALA A 108 -3.89 14.07 -11.56
C ALA A 108 -3.59 14.70 -12.94
N THR A 109 -2.70 15.70 -13.01
CA THR A 109 -2.56 16.56 -14.20
C THR A 109 -1.25 17.38 -14.21
N GLY A 110 -0.17 16.87 -13.61
CA GLY A 110 1.09 17.63 -13.49
C GLY A 110 1.16 18.62 -12.32
N ILE A 111 0.12 18.66 -11.47
CA ILE A 111 0.15 19.34 -10.17
C ILE A 111 0.34 18.28 -9.08
N LYS A 112 1.36 18.48 -8.25
CA LYS A 112 1.72 17.58 -7.13
C LYS A 112 0.76 17.84 -5.96
N TYR A 113 -0.21 16.95 -5.73
CA TYR A 113 -1.01 16.99 -4.50
C TYR A 113 -0.47 15.97 -3.50
N ALA A 114 -0.02 16.45 -2.33
CA ALA A 114 0.26 15.59 -1.19
C ALA A 114 -1.04 15.35 -0.42
N PHE A 115 -1.59 14.14 -0.48
CA PHE A 115 -2.65 13.73 0.44
C PHE A 115 -1.99 12.97 1.59
N ALA A 116 -1.64 13.71 2.65
CA ALA A 116 -1.35 13.12 3.96
C ALA A 116 -2.63 13.22 4.80
N ILE A 117 -3.55 12.25 4.70
CA ILE A 117 -4.65 12.13 5.66
C ILE A 117 -4.19 11.17 6.75
N ALA A 118 -3.30 11.68 7.59
CA ALA A 118 -3.11 11.19 8.95
C ALA A 118 -2.56 12.36 9.75
N LEU A 119 -3.45 13.28 10.20
CA LEU A 119 -3.24 14.20 11.34
C LEU A 119 -4.36 15.25 11.53
N LEU A 120 -5.52 15.14 10.88
CA LEU A 120 -6.66 16.00 11.25
C LEU A 120 -7.67 15.23 12.11
N PRO A 121 -8.05 15.75 13.29
CA PRO A 121 -9.19 15.21 14.03
C PRO A 121 -10.43 15.21 13.13
N LYS A 122 -11.31 14.23 13.30
CA LYS A 122 -12.53 13.98 12.50
C LYS A 122 -13.44 15.20 12.29
N SER A 123 -13.20 16.31 12.99
CA SER A 123 -13.94 17.58 12.89
C SER A 123 -13.44 18.53 11.79
N LEU A 124 -12.30 18.28 11.12
CA LEU A 124 -11.72 19.22 10.14
C LEU A 124 -11.66 18.68 8.71
N LEU A 125 -12.66 17.90 8.29
CA LEU A 125 -12.84 17.42 6.91
C LEU A 125 -13.58 18.46 6.03
N ILE A 126 -13.12 19.72 6.06
CA ILE A 126 -13.59 20.72 5.10
C ILE A 126 -12.40 21.09 4.21
N TYR A 127 -12.40 20.50 3.02
CA TYR A 127 -11.69 20.91 1.81
C TYR A 127 -10.63 22.00 2.00
N ARG A 128 -9.37 21.61 2.14
CA ARG A 128 -8.26 22.52 1.83
C ARG A 128 -7.52 22.01 0.60
N VAL A 129 -8.22 22.18 -0.53
CA VAL A 129 -7.60 22.36 -1.83
C VAL A 129 -6.75 23.62 -1.72
N ILE A 130 -5.43 23.48 -1.66
CA ILE A 130 -4.50 24.57 -1.95
C ILE A 130 -3.73 24.13 -3.17
N GLY A 131 -4.25 24.52 -4.34
CA GLY A 131 -3.38 24.71 -5.49
C GLY A 131 -2.45 25.88 -5.14
N LEU A 132 -1.15 25.61 -5.09
CA LEU A 132 -0.16 26.67 -5.15
C LEU A 132 0.24 26.79 -6.63
N SER A 133 -0.19 27.91 -7.23
CA SER A 133 0.44 28.54 -8.37
C SER A 133 1.87 28.95 -8.06
#